data_AF-A0A3D5PYA0-F1
#
_entry.id   AF-A0A3D5PYA0-F1
#
_cell.length_a   1.000
_cell.length_b   1.000
_cell.length_c   1.000
_cell.angle_alpha   90.00
_cell.angle_beta   90.00
_cell.angle_gamma   90.00
#
_symmetry.space_group_name_H-M   'P 1'
#
loop_
_entity.id
_entity.type
_entity.pdbx_description
1 polymer ?
#
loop_
_entity_poly.entity_id
_entity_poly.type
_entity_poly.pdbx_seq_one_letter_code
_entity_poly.pdbx_strand_id
1 'polypeptide(L)' 'MNNGDVSQGRRRFLIGATSVVGGVGVVGAAVPFVASWNPSAKAEAAGAPVTVNISKIEPGQQITVEWRGGA' A
#
# COMPACT_ATOMS: atom_id res chain seq x y z
N MET A 1 -54.76 9.72 -1.02
CA MET A 1 -53.62 9.54 -0.09
C MET A 1 -52.53 10.54 -0.42
N ASN A 2 -52.12 11.39 0.53
CA ASN A 2 -50.91 12.20 0.38
C ASN A 2 -49.73 11.43 1.00
N ASN A 3 -48.88 10.86 0.14
CA ASN A 3 -47.71 10.07 0.53
C ASN A 3 -46.45 10.94 0.77
N GLY A 4 -46.61 12.27 0.88
CA GLY A 4 -45.52 13.25 0.95
C GLY A 4 -44.50 12.97 2.05
N ASP A 5 -44.94 12.67 3.27
CA ASP A 5 -44.02 12.51 4.40
C ASP A 5 -43.27 11.17 4.39
N VAL A 6 -43.96 10.08 4.05
CA VAL A 6 -43.37 8.73 3.95
C VAL A 6 -42.34 8.66 2.81
N SER A 7 -42.64 9.32 1.68
CA SER A 7 -41.73 9.36 0.53
C SER A 7 -40.45 10.16 0.83
N GLN A 8 -40.54 11.24 1.61
CA GLN A 8 -39.38 12.05 2.00
C GLN A 8 -38.47 11.31 2.99
N GLY A 9 -39.02 10.65 4.01
CA GLY A 9 -38.25 9.87 4.98
C GLY A 9 -37.48 8.72 4.31
N ARG A 10 -38.17 7.95 3.45
CA ARG A 10 -37.55 6.85 2.69
C ARG A 10 -36.46 7.35 1.75
N ARG A 11 -36.71 8.46 1.05
CA ARG A 11 -35.71 9.06 0.15
C ARG A 11 -34.45 9.47 0.89
N ARG A 12 -34.59 10.17 2.03
CA ARG A 12 -33.43 10.58 2.85
C ARG A 12 -32.66 9.38 3.38
N PHE A 13 -33.36 8.35 3.84
CA PHE A 13 -32.72 7.11 4.30
C PHE A 13 -31.93 6.43 3.17
N LEU A 14 -32.54 6.25 2.00
CA LEU A 14 -31.87 5.60 0.86
C LEU A 14 -30.66 6.41 0.39
N ILE A 15 -30.77 7.74 0.30
CA ILE A 15 -29.63 8.61 -0.03
C ILE A 15 -28.52 8.43 1.00
N GLY A 16 -28.84 8.51 2.30
CA GLY A 16 -27.85 8.33 3.36
C GLY A 16 -27.17 6.96 3.31
N ALA A 17 -27.95 5.90 3.18
CA ALA A 17 -27.44 4.53 3.11
C ALA A 17 -26.52 4.32 1.89
N THR A 18 -26.96 4.76 0.70
CA THR A 18 -26.14 4.64 -0.52
C THR A 18 -24.87 5.48 -0.44
N SER A 19 -24.93 6.69 0.11
CA SER A 19 -23.75 7.54 0.29
C SER A 19 -22.74 6.91 1.25
N VAL A 20 -23.19 6.33 2.37
CA VAL A 20 -22.30 5.65 3.33
C VAL A 20 -21.64 4.44 2.68
N VAL A 21 -22.43 3.55 2.05
CA VAL A 21 -21.90 2.35 1.39
C VAL A 21 -20.92 2.73 0.27
N GLY A 22 -21.27 3.74 -0.54
CA GLY A 22 -20.39 4.25 -1.58
C GLY A 22 -19.09 4.82 -1.02
N GLY A 23 -19.16 5.61 0.05
CA GLY A 23 -17.98 6.17 0.72
C GLY A 23 -17.05 5.10 1.28
N VAL A 24 -17.58 4.09 1.95
CA VAL A 24 -16.81 2.94 2.44
C VAL A 24 -16.15 2.19 1.29
N GLY A 25 -16.87 1.97 0.18
CA GLY A 25 -16.33 1.32 -1.01
C GLY A 25 -15.15 2.09 -1.62
N VAL A 26 -15.26 3.42 -1.73
CA VAL A 26 -14.18 4.28 -2.24
C VAL A 26 -12.95 4.19 -1.35
N VAL A 27 -13.10 4.30 -0.02
CA VAL A 27 -11.97 4.17 0.92
C VAL A 27 -11.36 2.77 0.84
N GLY A 28 -12.20 1.73 0.80
CA GLY A 28 -11.76 0.33 0.72
C GLY A 28 -10.95 0.01 -0.54
N ALA A 29 -11.22 0.68 -1.66
CA ALA A 29 -10.44 0.54 -2.88
C ALA A 29 -9.19 1.45 -2.89
N ALA A 30 -9.29 2.67 -2.36
CA ALA A 30 -8.19 3.63 -2.37
C ALA A 30 -7.01 3.21 -1.48
N VAL A 31 -7.27 2.63 -0.30
CA VAL A 31 -6.23 2.20 0.64
C VAL A 31 -5.25 1.17 0.02
N PRO A 32 -5.69 0.00 -0.49
CA PRO A 32 -4.79 -0.96 -1.11
C PRO A 32 -4.15 -0.44 -2.40
N PHE A 33 -4.84 0.45 -3.14
CA PHE A 33 -4.27 1.10 -4.31
C PHE A 33 -3.05 1.96 -3.96
N VAL A 34 -3.15 2.82 -2.93
CA VAL A 34 -2.00 3.61 -2.45
C VAL A 34 -0.93 2.70 -1.84
N ALA A 35 -1.33 1.68 -1.08
CA ALA A 35 -0.40 0.73 -0.50
C ALA A 35 0.41 -0.05 -1.56
N SER A 36 -0.12 -0.19 -2.79
CA SER A 36 0.60 -0.84 -3.89
C SER A 36 1.86 -0.09 -4.34
N TRP A 37 2.02 1.19 -3.97
CA TRP A 37 3.24 1.96 -4.24
C TRP A 37 4.38 1.64 -3.27
N ASN A 38 4.12 0.89 -2.20
CA ASN A 38 5.18 0.44 -1.29
C ASN A 38 6.15 -0.53 -2.01
N PRO A 39 7.43 -0.58 -1.57
CA PRO A 39 8.37 -1.53 -2.12
C PRO A 39 7.85 -2.96 -1.99
N SER A 40 8.00 -3.75 -3.05
CA SER A 40 7.65 -5.17 -3.01
C SER A 40 8.48 -5.91 -1.95
N ALA A 41 7.96 -7.02 -1.43
CA ALA A 41 8.69 -7.88 -0.48
C ALA A 41 10.09 -8.30 -0.98
N LYS A 42 10.27 -8.42 -2.31
CA LYS A 42 11.57 -8.68 -2.93
C LYS A 42 12.53 -7.50 -2.80
N ALA A 43 12.03 -6.27 -2.95
CA ALA A 43 12.81 -5.05 -2.78
C ALA A 43 13.17 -4.81 -1.30
N GLU A 44 12.24 -5.11 -0.39
CA GLU A 44 12.51 -5.06 1.06
C GLU A 44 13.55 -6.10 1.47
N ALA A 45 13.44 -7.33 0.97
CA ALA A 45 14.41 -8.39 1.19
C ALA A 45 15.79 -8.08 0.57
N ALA A 46 15.83 -7.45 -0.62
CA ALA A 46 17.09 -6.98 -1.23
C ALA A 46 17.75 -5.84 -0.42
N GLY A 47 17.00 -5.20 0.47
CA GLY A 47 17.50 -4.20 1.42
C GLY A 47 18.08 -4.77 2.70
N ALA A 48 18.03 -6.08 2.91
CA ALA A 48 18.55 -6.75 4.11
C ALA A 48 20.08 -6.63 4.21
N PRO A 49 20.66 -6.81 5.43
CA PRO A 49 22.11 -6.79 5.62
C PRO A 49 22.80 -7.88 4.78
N VAL A 50 23.84 -7.51 4.03
CA VAL A 50 24.69 -8.45 3.28
C VAL A 50 25.93 -8.76 4.11
N THR A 51 26.17 -10.05 4.39
CA THR A 51 27.37 -10.52 5.09
C THR A 51 28.48 -10.80 4.08
N VAL A 52 29.61 -10.10 4.23
CA VAL A 52 30.78 -10.25 3.36
C VAL A 52 31.95 -10.81 4.15
N ASN A 53 32.54 -11.90 3.65
CA ASN A 53 33.72 -12.49 4.26
C ASN A 53 35.01 -11.85 3.70
N ILE A 54 35.75 -11.16 4.56
CA ILE A 54 36.99 -10.44 4.21
C ILE A 54 38.29 -11.21 4.51
N SER A 55 38.19 -12.46 5.00
CA SER A 55 39.36 -13.25 5.44
C SER A 55 40.35 -13.63 4.34
N LYS A 56 39.96 -13.48 3.07
CA LYS A 56 40.79 -13.81 1.90
C LYS A 56 41.33 -12.60 1.16
N ILE A 57 41.16 -11.39 1.68
CA ILE A 57 41.60 -10.15 1.03
C ILE A 57 43.05 -9.86 1.40
N GLU A 58 43.89 -9.73 0.40
CA GLU A 58 45.30 -9.38 0.58
C GLU A 58 45.50 -7.86 0.74
N PRO A 59 46.57 -7.41 1.42
CA PRO A 59 46.89 -5.99 1.52
C PRO A 59 47.02 -5.34 0.13
N GLY A 60 46.22 -4.30 -0.12
CA GLY A 60 46.18 -3.59 -1.41
C GLY A 60 45.09 -4.08 -2.37
N GLN A 61 44.35 -5.15 -2.05
CA GLN A 61 43.17 -5.55 -2.81
C GLN A 61 41.91 -4.78 -2.36
N GLN A 62 41.10 -4.40 -3.35
CA GLN A 62 39.76 -3.85 -3.15
C GLN A 62 38.72 -4.88 -3.59
N ILE A 63 37.66 -5.03 -2.81
CA ILE A 63 36.45 -5.73 -3.23
C ILE A 63 35.28 -4.75 -3.29
N THR A 64 34.45 -4.88 -4.32
CA THR A 64 33.18 -4.17 -4.44
C THR A 64 32.07 -5.18 -4.23
N VAL A 65 31.12 -4.85 -3.35
CA VAL A 65 29.96 -5.69 -3.08
C VAL A 65 28.72 -4.87 -3.31
N GLU A 66 27.84 -5.37 -4.17
CA GLU A 66 26.56 -4.74 -4.43
C GLU A 66 25.67 -4.83 -3.19
N TRP A 67 25.18 -3.69 -2.72
CA TRP A 67 24.19 -3.59 -1.66
C TRP A 67 23.11 -2.59 -2.09
N ARG A 68 21.84 -2.97 -1.98
CA ARG A 68 20.69 -2.15 -2.40
C ARG A 68 20.78 -1.60 -3.84
N GLY A 69 21.30 -2.39 -4.78
CA GLY A 69 21.30 -2.05 -6.21
C GLY A 69 22.40 -1.08 -6.65
N GLY A 70 23.45 -0.91 -5.86
CA GLY A 70 24.69 -0.30 -6.34
C GLY A 70 25.47 -1.29 -7.18
N ALA A 71 25.70 -0.96 -8.45
CA ALA A 71 26.63 -1.66 -9.37
C ALA A 71 28.09 -1.52 -8.94
#